data_AF-A0A840AFE9-F1
#
_entry.id   AF-A0A840AFE9-F1
#
_cell.length_a   1.000
_cell.length_b   1.000
_cell.length_c   1.000
_cell.angle_alpha   90.00
_cell.angle_beta   90.00
_cell.angle_gamma   90.00
#
_symmetry.space_group_name_H-M   'P 1'
#
loop_
_entity.id
_entity.type
_entity.pdbx_description
1 polymer ?
#
loop_
_entity_poly.entity_id
_entity_poly.type
_entity_poly.pdbx_seq_one_letter_code
_entity_poly.pdbx_strand_id
1 'polypeptide(L)'
;MVEPIRGYGVTARRAARGPAGFRLAESEAPAHAAAIAPMAGLGMGVPPPALTPAERDATAARRGQALLQELTGLQAGLLAGQLPESALRRLAALAEGEAGHDPALRELVGGIALRARITLARLGR
;
A
#
# COMPACT_ATOMS: atom_id res chain seq x y z
N MET A 1 38.92 22.37 12.66
CA MET A 1 38.98 21.96 11.24
C MET A 1 38.02 20.77 11.11
N VAL A 2 36.80 21.01 10.64
CA VAL A 2 35.72 20.00 10.58
C VAL A 2 35.29 19.92 9.12
N GLU A 3 35.44 18.76 8.50
CA GLU A 3 34.99 18.53 7.12
C GLU A 3 33.48 18.28 7.08
N PRO A 4 32.74 18.87 6.13
CA PRO A 4 31.34 18.54 5.92
C PRO A 4 31.20 17.23 5.12
N ILE A 5 30.29 16.37 5.57
CA ILE A 5 29.91 15.13 4.86
C ILE A 5 29.21 15.51 3.56
N ARG A 6 29.83 15.14 2.44
CA ARG A 6 29.33 15.35 1.08
C ARG A 6 28.00 14.62 0.88
N GLY A 7 26.90 15.37 0.89
CA GLY A 7 25.58 14.88 0.50
C GLY A 7 25.58 14.34 -0.93
N TYR A 8 24.86 13.26 -1.16
CA TYR A 8 24.58 12.72 -2.50
C TYR A 8 23.53 13.60 -3.17
N GLY A 9 23.95 14.78 -3.65
CA GLY A 9 23.16 15.55 -4.59
C GLY A 9 23.06 14.80 -5.91
N VAL A 10 21.90 14.23 -6.21
CA VAL A 10 21.55 13.82 -7.58
C VAL A 10 21.43 15.11 -8.39
N THR A 11 22.52 15.50 -9.04
CA THR A 11 22.52 16.56 -10.04
C THR A 11 21.82 16.02 -11.28
N ALA A 12 20.52 16.26 -11.38
CA ALA A 12 19.75 16.01 -12.59
C ALA A 12 20.27 16.94 -13.70
N ARG A 13 21.19 16.43 -14.51
CA ARG A 13 21.68 17.11 -15.71
C ARG A 13 20.54 17.09 -16.72
N ARG A 14 19.85 18.23 -16.86
CA ARG A 14 18.77 18.44 -17.83
C ARG A 14 19.34 18.39 -19.25
N ALA A 15 19.37 17.20 -19.84
CA ALA A 15 19.62 17.02 -21.26
C ALA A 15 18.35 17.43 -22.02
N ALA A 16 18.34 18.67 -22.52
CA ALA A 16 17.37 19.12 -23.50
C ALA A 16 17.65 18.40 -24.83
N ARG A 17 16.87 17.37 -25.15
CA ARG A 17 16.79 16.77 -26.47
C ARG A 17 15.41 17.08 -27.06
N GLY A 18 15.43 17.56 -28.30
CA GLY A 18 14.27 18.01 -29.07
C GLY A 18 13.19 16.95 -29.33
N PRO A 19 12.11 17.34 -30.04
CA PRO A 19 10.76 16.91 -29.74
C PRO A 19 10.38 15.62 -30.47
N ALA A 20 10.27 14.53 -29.72
CA ALA A 20 9.48 13.36 -30.10
C ALA A 20 9.06 12.62 -28.83
N GLY A 21 8.29 13.32 -27.99
CA GLY A 21 7.67 12.73 -26.81
C GLY A 21 6.33 12.09 -27.19
N PHE A 22 6.08 10.92 -26.59
CA PHE A 22 4.78 10.27 -26.58
C PHE A 22 3.72 11.30 -26.14
N ARG A 23 2.68 11.51 -26.97
CA ARG A 23 1.53 12.36 -26.65
C ARG A 23 0.34 11.48 -26.34
N LEU A 24 -0.25 11.68 -25.17
CA LEU A 24 -1.54 11.10 -24.83
C LEU A 24 -2.60 11.82 -25.68
N ALA A 25 -3.41 11.08 -26.43
CA ALA A 25 -4.58 11.65 -27.08
C ALA A 25 -5.55 12.12 -25.99
N GLU A 26 -5.95 13.38 -26.06
CA GLU A 26 -7.03 13.93 -25.23
C GLU A 26 -8.32 13.24 -25.66
N SER A 27 -8.82 12.35 -24.80
CA SER A 27 -10.10 11.68 -25.01
C SER A 27 -11.21 12.70 -24.83
N GLU A 28 -11.95 12.99 -25.89
CA GLU A 28 -13.25 13.64 -25.82
C GLU A 28 -14.12 12.89 -24.80
N ALA A 29 -14.73 13.65 -23.88
CA ALA A 29 -15.68 13.12 -22.92
C ALA A 29 -16.98 12.71 -23.65
N PRO A 30 -17.41 11.45 -23.59
CA PRO A 30 -18.78 11.13 -23.95
C PRO A 30 -19.71 11.62 -22.84
N ALA A 31 -20.76 12.32 -23.28
CA ALA A 31 -21.85 12.82 -22.45
C ALA A 31 -22.49 11.70 -21.61
N HIS A 32 -22.95 12.13 -20.44
CA HIS A 32 -23.70 11.40 -19.41
C HIS A 32 -24.66 10.34 -20.00
N ALA A 33 -24.35 9.06 -19.79
CA ALA A 33 -25.27 7.95 -20.01
C ALA A 33 -25.73 7.41 -18.65
N ALA A 34 -27.04 7.29 -18.50
CA ALA A 34 -27.78 7.12 -17.26
C ALA A 34 -27.27 5.97 -16.36
N ALA A 35 -27.19 6.27 -15.06
CA ALA A 35 -26.96 5.27 -14.02
C ALA A 35 -28.12 4.26 -14.02
N ILE A 36 -27.81 3.01 -14.37
CA ILE A 36 -28.69 1.87 -14.12
C ILE A 36 -28.55 1.55 -12.64
N ALA A 37 -29.55 1.94 -11.84
CA ALA A 37 -29.59 1.59 -10.43
C ALA A 37 -29.73 0.06 -10.28
N PRO A 38 -28.89 -0.63 -9.49
CA PRO A 38 -29.14 -2.02 -9.17
C PRO A 38 -30.42 -2.13 -8.33
N MET A 39 -31.35 -2.99 -8.77
CA MET A 39 -32.48 -3.42 -7.94
C MET A 39 -31.95 -3.97 -6.62
N ALA A 40 -32.23 -3.26 -5.53
CA ALA A 40 -31.90 -3.64 -4.18
C ALA A 40 -32.66 -4.92 -3.80
N GLY A 41 -31.96 -6.06 -3.87
CA GLY A 41 -32.32 -7.25 -3.13
C GLY A 41 -32.16 -6.95 -1.64
N LEU A 42 -33.29 -6.84 -0.94
CA LEU A 42 -33.44 -6.52 0.47
C LEU A 42 -32.63 -7.47 1.38
N GLY A 43 -31.42 -7.06 1.70
CA GLY A 43 -30.87 -7.18 3.04
C GLY A 43 -30.60 -5.77 3.53
N MET A 44 -31.52 -5.19 4.30
CA MET A 44 -31.28 -3.93 5.03
C MET A 44 -30.26 -4.22 6.14
N GLY A 45 -29.01 -4.44 5.74
CA GLY A 45 -27.88 -4.46 6.63
C GLY A 45 -27.65 -3.03 7.09
N VAL A 46 -27.92 -2.76 8.36
CA VAL A 46 -27.48 -1.52 8.99
C VAL A 46 -25.97 -1.45 8.80
N PRO A 47 -25.42 -0.39 8.15
CA PRO A 47 -23.97 -0.25 8.03
C PRO A 47 -23.40 -0.26 9.45
N PRO A 48 -22.31 -1.00 9.71
CA PRO A 48 -21.71 -1.04 11.04
C PRO A 48 -21.39 0.39 11.49
N PRO A 49 -21.50 0.69 12.80
CA PRO A 49 -21.15 2.01 13.30
C PRO A 49 -19.72 2.36 12.88
N ALA A 50 -19.52 3.59 12.43
CA ALA A 50 -18.20 4.07 12.08
C ALA A 50 -17.29 3.98 13.31
N LEU A 51 -16.11 3.39 13.14
CA LEU A 51 -15.12 3.31 14.21
C LEU A 51 -14.71 4.70 14.67
N THR A 52 -14.57 4.87 15.98
CA THR A 52 -13.95 6.07 16.56
C THR A 52 -12.48 6.17 16.11
N PRO A 53 -11.89 7.38 16.10
CA PRO A 53 -10.47 7.55 15.78
C PRO A 53 -9.55 6.61 16.57
N ALA A 54 -9.81 6.44 17.87
CA ALA A 54 -9.03 5.56 18.74
C ALA A 54 -9.15 4.08 18.34
N GLU A 55 -10.34 3.61 17.96
CA GLU A 55 -10.54 2.23 17.49
C GLU A 55 -9.87 1.99 16.13
N ARG A 56 -9.85 3.00 15.25
CA ARG A 56 -9.11 2.94 13.98
C ARG A 56 -7.62 2.82 14.22
N ASP A 57 -7.07 3.62 15.14
CA ASP A 57 -5.66 3.55 15.53
C ASP A 57 -5.32 2.19 16.15
N ALA A 58 -6.16 1.69 17.05
CA ALA A 58 -5.96 0.36 17.64
C ALA A 58 -5.99 -0.76 16.59
N THR A 59 -6.88 -0.64 15.59
CA THR A 59 -6.96 -1.60 14.49
C THR A 59 -5.74 -1.53 13.58
N ALA A 60 -5.29 -0.33 13.23
CA ALA A 60 -4.09 -0.10 12.42
C ALA A 60 -2.81 -0.60 13.14
N ALA A 61 -2.70 -0.38 14.45
CA ALA A 61 -1.59 -0.85 15.26
C ALA A 61 -1.51 -2.39 15.29
N ARG A 62 -2.64 -3.07 15.56
CA ARG A 62 -2.71 -4.54 15.52
C ARG A 62 -2.33 -5.08 14.13
N ARG A 63 -2.83 -4.44 13.07
CA ARG A 63 -2.50 -4.80 11.69
C ARG A 63 -1.00 -4.62 11.40
N GLY A 64 -0.40 -3.51 11.82
CA GLY A 64 1.03 -3.27 11.69
C GLY A 64 1.87 -4.33 12.37
N GLN A 65 1.50 -4.72 13.60
CA GLN A 65 2.16 -5.82 14.32
C GLN A 65 2.03 -7.16 13.59
N ALA A 66 0.83 -7.49 13.08
CA ALA A 66 0.62 -8.71 12.31
C ALA A 66 1.45 -8.74 11.01
N LEU A 67 1.54 -7.62 10.28
CA LEU A 67 2.41 -7.49 9.12
C LEU A 67 3.87 -7.78 9.45
N LEU A 68 4.39 -7.22 10.56
CA LEU A 68 5.77 -7.44 11.00
C LEU A 68 6.02 -8.90 11.38
N GLN A 69 5.07 -9.55 12.04
CA GLN A 69 5.17 -10.97 12.40
C GLN A 69 5.22 -11.85 11.15
N GLU A 70 4.34 -11.65 10.18
CA GLU A 70 4.34 -12.44 8.94
C GLU A 70 5.61 -12.19 8.10
N LEU A 71 6.09 -10.94 8.02
CA LEU A 71 7.36 -10.62 7.36
C LEU A 71 8.55 -11.31 8.01
N THR A 72 8.59 -11.32 9.35
CA THR A 72 9.66 -11.97 10.12
C THR A 72 9.62 -13.49 9.93
N GLY A 73 8.42 -14.09 10.00
CA GLY A 73 8.23 -15.52 9.76
C GLY A 73 8.59 -15.93 8.34
N LEU A 74 8.22 -15.12 7.34
CA LEU A 74 8.61 -15.33 5.94
C LEU A 74 10.13 -15.26 5.79
N GLN A 75 10.79 -14.26 6.38
CA GLN A 75 12.24 -14.13 6.32
C GLN A 75 12.94 -15.33 6.96
N ALA A 76 12.49 -15.79 8.13
CA ALA A 76 13.03 -16.98 8.78
C ALA A 76 12.86 -18.24 7.92
N GLY A 77 11.69 -18.41 7.30
CA GLY A 77 11.44 -19.51 6.36
C GLY A 77 12.39 -19.47 5.16
N LEU A 78 12.56 -18.30 4.54
CA LEU A 78 13.46 -18.12 3.40
C LEU A 78 14.92 -18.41 3.76
N LEU A 79 15.36 -18.01 4.95
CA LEU A 79 16.70 -18.33 5.45
C LEU A 79 16.89 -19.84 5.69
N ALA A 80 15.81 -20.56 6.00
CA ALA A 80 15.79 -22.02 6.09
C ALA A 80 15.59 -22.72 4.72
N GLY A 81 15.55 -21.98 3.61
CA GLY A 81 15.31 -22.54 2.27
C GLY A 81 13.85 -22.96 2.02
N GLN A 82 12.90 -22.45 2.81
CA GLN A 82 11.47 -22.75 2.71
C GLN A 82 10.68 -21.52 2.26
N LEU A 83 9.63 -21.73 1.46
CA LEU A 83 8.68 -20.68 1.10
C LEU A 83 7.35 -20.92 1.83
N PRO A 84 7.09 -20.26 2.98
CA PRO A 84 5.88 -20.47 3.76
C PRO A 84 4.65 -19.84 3.08
N GLU A 85 3.97 -20.61 2.25
CA GLU A 85 2.76 -20.23 1.52
C GLU A 85 1.64 -19.66 2.40
N SER A 86 1.48 -20.20 3.61
CA SER A 86 0.48 -19.71 4.55
C SER A 86 0.78 -18.29 5.03
N ALA A 87 2.06 -17.97 5.22
CA ALA A 87 2.51 -16.62 5.58
C ALA A 87 2.31 -15.64 4.44
N LEU A 88 2.60 -16.05 3.19
CA LEU A 88 2.35 -15.22 2.00
C LEU A 88 0.88 -14.83 1.86
N ARG A 89 -0.04 -15.80 2.04
CA ARG A 89 -1.49 -15.51 1.98
C ARG A 89 -1.94 -14.56 3.07
N ARG A 90 -1.47 -14.75 4.31
CA ARG A 90 -1.80 -13.85 5.42
C ARG A 90 -1.21 -12.46 5.20
N LEU A 91 0.01 -12.38 4.70
CA LEU A 91 0.67 -11.13 4.36
C LEU A 91 -0.10 -10.36 3.28
N ALA A 92 -0.59 -11.04 2.24
CA ALA A 92 -1.42 -10.43 1.19
C ALA A 92 -2.74 -9.89 1.74
N ALA A 93 -3.42 -10.65 2.62
CA ALA A 93 -4.65 -10.20 3.26
C ALA A 93 -4.44 -8.98 4.16
N LEU A 94 -3.29 -8.90 4.84
CA LEU A 94 -2.94 -7.79 5.73
C LEU A 94 -2.39 -6.58 4.97
N ALA A 95 -1.87 -6.73 3.74
CA ALA A 95 -1.28 -5.65 2.96
C ALA A 95 -2.30 -4.58 2.57
N GLU A 96 -3.58 -4.95 2.50
CA GLU A 96 -4.72 -4.06 2.31
C GLU A 96 -5.49 -3.88 3.63
N GLY A 97 -5.96 -2.66 3.92
CA GLY A 97 -6.72 -2.39 5.16
C GLY A 97 -6.57 -0.99 5.73
N GLU A 98 -7.11 -0.79 6.94
CA GLU A 98 -7.12 0.49 7.66
C GLU A 98 -5.71 0.96 8.03
N ALA A 99 -5.44 2.24 7.82
CA ALA A 99 -4.14 2.84 8.08
C ALA A 99 -4.10 3.66 9.40
N GLY A 100 -5.25 3.90 10.02
CA GLY A 100 -5.36 4.64 11.28
C GLY A 100 -5.69 6.11 11.07
N HIS A 101 -6.09 6.77 12.15
CA HIS A 101 -6.36 8.20 12.21
C HIS A 101 -5.09 9.01 12.49
N ASP A 102 -4.25 8.57 13.43
CA ASP A 102 -2.97 9.21 13.76
C ASP A 102 -2.02 9.26 12.55
N PRO A 103 -1.52 10.45 12.16
CA PRO A 103 -0.64 10.58 11.00
C PRO A 103 0.67 9.77 11.10
N ALA A 104 1.28 9.69 12.28
CA ALA A 104 2.54 8.97 12.47
C ALA A 104 2.34 7.45 12.35
N LEU A 105 1.29 6.93 12.99
CA LEU A 105 0.89 5.54 12.83
C LEU A 105 0.58 5.20 11.37
N ARG A 106 -0.12 6.08 10.66
CA ARG A 106 -0.44 5.91 9.23
C ARG A 106 0.80 5.76 8.38
N GLU A 107 1.80 6.61 8.60
CA GLU A 107 3.06 6.57 7.87
C GLU A 107 3.81 5.25 8.14
N LEU A 108 3.92 4.86 9.41
CA LEU A 108 4.60 3.62 9.80
C LEU A 108 3.93 2.38 9.22
N VAL A 109 2.61 2.24 9.41
CA VAL A 109 1.84 1.11 8.88
C VAL A 109 1.87 1.11 7.35
N GLY A 110 1.78 2.28 6.72
CA GLY A 110 1.91 2.44 5.28
C GLY A 110 3.26 1.97 4.73
N GLY A 111 4.36 2.31 5.41
CA GLY A 111 5.71 1.86 5.07
C GLY A 111 5.87 0.34 5.19
N ILE A 112 5.36 -0.25 6.26
CA ILE A 112 5.36 -1.71 6.47
C ILE A 112 4.53 -2.41 5.38
N ALA A 113 3.33 -1.90 5.09
CA ALA A 113 2.46 -2.44 4.04
C ALA A 113 3.09 -2.33 2.64
N LEU A 114 3.77 -1.23 2.34
CA LEU A 114 4.53 -1.08 1.09
C LEU A 114 5.62 -2.16 0.98
N ARG A 115 6.37 -2.40 2.06
CA ARG A 115 7.38 -3.47 2.08
C ARG A 115 6.75 -4.85 1.89
N ALA A 116 5.58 -5.10 2.48
CA ALA A 116 4.82 -6.34 2.28
C ALA A 116 4.46 -6.54 0.80
N ARG A 117 3.88 -5.52 0.14
CA ARG A 117 3.52 -5.58 -1.29
C ARG A 117 4.73 -5.80 -2.20
N ILE A 118 5.85 -5.11 -1.93
CA ILE A 118 7.09 -5.33 -2.69
C ILE A 118 7.59 -6.76 -2.53
N THR A 119 7.52 -7.30 -1.31
CA THR A 119 7.92 -8.69 -1.03
C THR A 119 7.04 -9.67 -1.78
N LEU A 120 5.72 -9.48 -1.77
CA LEU A 120 4.76 -10.30 -2.52
C LEU A 120 5.04 -10.26 -4.03
N ALA A 121 5.21 -9.06 -4.60
CA ALA A 121 5.51 -8.88 -6.02
C ALA A 121 6.82 -9.57 -6.43
N ARG A 122 7.86 -9.50 -5.59
CA ARG A 122 9.15 -10.19 -5.83
C ARG A 122 9.01 -11.72 -5.84
N LEU A 123 8.04 -12.24 -5.12
CA LEU A 123 7.75 -13.68 -5.03
C LEU A 123 6.63 -14.12 -5.99
N GLY A 124 6.18 -13.23 -6.89
CA GLY A 124 5.15 -13.52 -7.89
C GLY A 124 3.74 -13.64 -7.31
N ARG A 125 3.42 -12.86 -6.26
CA ARG A 125 2.12 -12.81 -5.59
C ARG A 125 1.44 -11.46 -5.73
#